data_AF-A0A5D6VU64-F1
#
_entry.id   AF-A0A5D6VU64-F1
#
_cell.length_a   1.000
_cell.length_b   1.000
_cell.length_c   1.000
_cell.angle_alpha   90.00
_cell.angle_beta   90.00
_cell.angle_gamma   90.00
#
_symmetry.space_group_name_H-M   'P 1'
#
loop_
_entity.id
_entity.type
_entity.pdbx_description
1 polymer ?
#
loop_
_entity_poly.entity_id
_entity_poly.type
_entity_poly.pdbx_seq_one_letter_code
_entity_poly.pdbx_strand_id
1 'polypeptide(L)'
;CPVKSQCIHGNHCKTPLEERTKNIEVSKRFQRQRQEDLERITSPEGIQLRVNRSIQAEGAFAMVKADMTFRRFLTRGNKNVLVETMLLAMAYNIQKLHCKIQAEKLNRHRILVDNAA
;
A
#
# COMPACT_ATOMS: atom_id res chain seq x y z
N CYS A 1 4.33 -37.77 19.87
CA CYS A 1 3.57 -36.51 20.01
C CYS A 1 2.07 -36.86 20.07
N PRO A 2 1.37 -36.60 21.19
CA PRO A 2 -0.02 -37.03 21.40
C PRO A 2 -1.04 -36.36 20.46
N VAL A 3 -0.69 -35.21 19.86
CA VAL A 3 -1.57 -34.45 18.94
C VAL A 3 -1.12 -34.53 17.48
N LYS A 4 -0.31 -35.54 17.12
CA LYS A 4 0.29 -35.66 15.77
C LYS A 4 -0.75 -35.76 14.66
N SER A 5 -1.83 -36.51 14.88
CA SER A 5 -2.97 -36.65 13.95
C SER A 5 -3.71 -35.34 13.69
N GLN A 6 -3.75 -34.44 14.68
CA GLN A 6 -4.37 -33.11 14.56
C GLN A 6 -3.44 -32.10 13.86
N CYS A 7 -2.13 -32.27 14.00
CA CYS A 7 -1.12 -31.31 13.54
C CYS A 7 -0.62 -31.57 12.10
N ILE A 8 -0.58 -32.85 11.67
CA ILE A 8 -0.08 -33.28 10.35
C ILE A 8 -1.25 -33.80 9.52
N HIS A 9 -1.77 -32.96 8.64
CA HIS A 9 -2.88 -33.32 7.77
C HIS A 9 -2.46 -34.30 6.69
N GLY A 10 -3.39 -35.20 6.34
CA GLY A 10 -3.20 -36.29 5.39
C GLY A 10 -2.82 -35.85 3.98
N ASN A 11 -3.47 -34.82 3.44
CA ASN A 11 -3.30 -34.25 2.09
C ASN A 11 -2.66 -35.22 1.06
N HIS A 12 -3.31 -36.36 0.81
CA HIS A 12 -2.87 -37.40 -0.14
C HIS A 12 -1.43 -37.96 0.07
N CYS A 13 -0.86 -37.79 1.25
CA CYS A 13 0.45 -38.29 1.62
C CYS A 13 0.42 -39.81 1.80
N LYS A 14 1.28 -40.52 1.06
CA LYS A 14 1.41 -41.99 1.09
C LYS A 14 2.22 -42.51 2.29
N THR A 15 2.93 -41.63 2.98
CA THR A 15 3.72 -41.97 4.17
C THR A 15 2.80 -42.20 5.37
N PRO A 16 3.00 -43.26 6.19
CA PRO A 16 2.27 -43.49 7.43
C PRO A 16 2.37 -42.31 8.41
N LEU A 17 1.34 -42.09 9.23
CA LEU A 17 1.31 -40.96 10.17
C LEU A 17 2.48 -41.02 11.16
N GLU A 18 2.91 -42.22 11.51
CA GLU A 18 4.02 -42.54 12.41
C GLU A 18 5.35 -42.00 11.86
N GLU A 19 5.57 -42.11 10.54
CA GLU A 19 6.79 -41.70 9.84
C GLU A 19 6.78 -40.24 9.38
N ARG A 20 5.60 -39.60 9.32
CA ARG A 20 5.52 -38.19 8.92
C ARG A 20 6.20 -37.28 9.94
N THR A 21 6.97 -36.32 9.45
CA THR A 21 7.57 -35.26 10.26
C THR A 21 7.11 -33.91 9.75
N LYS A 22 6.65 -33.04 10.65
CA LYS A 22 6.29 -31.67 10.32
C LYS A 22 7.50 -30.79 10.51
N ASN A 23 8.05 -30.28 9.42
CA ASN A 23 9.14 -29.31 9.46
C ASN A 23 8.54 -27.90 9.35
N ILE A 24 8.98 -27.02 10.23
CA ILE A 24 8.64 -25.59 10.16
C ILE A 24 9.94 -24.87 9.83
N GLU A 25 9.97 -24.24 8.67
CA GLU A 25 11.11 -23.43 8.25
C GLU A 25 10.78 -21.96 8.45
N VAL A 26 11.72 -21.23 9.05
CA VAL A 26 11.62 -19.79 9.25
C VAL A 26 12.83 -19.11 8.64
N SER A 27 12.60 -18.17 7.75
CA SER A 27 13.66 -17.33 7.21
C SER A 27 14.12 -16.34 8.29
N LYS A 28 15.30 -16.59 8.87
CA LYS A 28 15.94 -15.69 9.85
C LYS A 28 16.14 -14.28 9.27
N ARG A 29 16.46 -14.19 7.97
CA ARG A 29 16.61 -12.93 7.25
C ARG A 29 15.29 -12.16 7.21
N PHE A 30 14.19 -12.83 6.84
CA PHE A 30 12.88 -12.21 6.78
C PHE A 30 12.43 -11.69 8.15
N GLN A 31 12.65 -12.47 9.22
CA GLN A 31 12.28 -12.04 10.57
C GLN A 31 13.02 -10.76 11.00
N ARG A 32 14.34 -10.66 10.71
CA ARG A 32 15.11 -9.44 10.98
C ARG A 32 14.59 -8.24 10.20
N GLN A 33 14.40 -8.39 8.89
CA GLN A 33 13.89 -7.31 8.03
C GLN A 33 12.50 -6.85 8.46
N ARG A 34 11.61 -7.79 8.80
CA ARG A 34 10.27 -7.49 9.31
C ARG A 34 10.32 -6.68 10.60
N GLN A 35 11.24 -7.01 11.51
CA GLN A 35 11.41 -6.28 12.76
C GLN A 35 11.93 -4.85 12.51
N GLU A 36 12.97 -4.69 11.68
CA GLU A 36 13.50 -3.39 11.28
C GLU A 36 12.42 -2.52 10.60
N ASP A 37 11.64 -3.11 9.70
CA ASP A 37 10.56 -2.41 9.02
C ASP A 37 9.44 -2.03 9.99
N LEU A 38 9.11 -2.90 10.96
CA LEU A 38 8.12 -2.61 11.99
C LEU A 38 8.56 -1.40 12.82
N GLU A 39 9.80 -1.36 13.27
CA GLU A 39 10.37 -0.23 14.02
C GLU A 39 10.33 1.08 13.21
N ARG A 40 10.67 1.02 11.92
CA ARG A 40 10.58 2.18 11.02
C ARG A 40 9.15 2.69 10.89
N ILE A 41 8.17 1.81 10.63
CA ILE A 41 6.78 2.23 10.39
C ILE A 41 6.07 2.69 11.66
N THR A 42 6.40 2.14 12.83
CA THR A 42 5.79 2.53 14.11
C THR A 42 6.47 3.73 14.77
N SER A 43 7.66 4.12 14.31
CA SER A 43 8.28 5.37 14.74
C SER A 43 7.36 6.58 14.48
N PRO A 44 7.48 7.67 15.26
CA PRO A 44 6.68 8.88 15.03
C PRO A 44 6.78 9.42 13.59
N GLU A 45 7.99 9.40 13.02
CA GLU A 45 8.19 9.77 11.61
C GLU A 45 7.50 8.79 10.66
N GLY A 46 7.62 7.48 10.91
CA GLY A 46 6.97 6.44 10.12
C GLY A 46 5.45 6.55 10.11
N ILE A 47 4.85 6.85 11.26
CA ILE A 47 3.41 7.13 11.38
C ILE A 47 3.05 8.35 10.53
N GLN A 48 3.77 9.46 10.69
CA GLN A 48 3.52 10.68 9.92
C GLN A 48 3.60 10.44 8.41
N LEU A 49 4.59 9.68 7.94
CA LEU A 49 4.77 9.31 6.54
C LEU A 49 3.64 8.42 6.03
N ARG A 50 3.21 7.41 6.80
CA ARG A 50 2.09 6.52 6.45
C ARG A 50 0.78 7.28 6.30
N VAL A 51 0.47 8.15 7.27
CA VAL A 51 -0.74 8.98 7.22
C VAL A 51 -0.68 9.94 6.03
N ASN A 52 0.46 10.60 5.81
CA ASN A 52 0.65 11.47 4.64
C ASN A 52 0.44 10.74 3.32
N ARG A 53 0.93 9.51 3.20
CA ARG A 53 0.74 8.69 2.00
C ARG A 53 -0.74 8.39 1.76
N SER A 54 -1.49 8.02 2.79
CA SER A 54 -2.94 7.80 2.68
C SER A 54 -3.66 9.08 2.26
N ILE A 55 -3.44 10.21 2.96
CA ILE A 55 -4.09 11.49 2.62
C ILE A 55 -3.76 11.92 1.17
N GLN A 56 -2.50 11.82 0.76
CA GLN A 56 -2.09 12.24 -0.59
C GLN A 56 -2.65 11.33 -1.68
N ALA A 57 -2.68 10.02 -1.46
CA ALA A 57 -3.21 9.06 -2.43
C ALA A 57 -4.73 9.16 -2.54
N GLU A 58 -5.44 9.09 -1.41
CA GLU A 58 -6.91 9.17 -1.37
C GLU A 58 -7.41 10.54 -1.83
N GLY A 59 -6.75 11.62 -1.40
CA GLY A 59 -7.07 12.98 -1.84
C GLY A 59 -6.91 13.15 -3.37
N ALA A 60 -5.88 12.54 -3.97
CA ALA A 60 -5.72 12.56 -5.42
C ALA A 60 -6.86 11.83 -6.14
N PHE A 61 -7.25 10.64 -5.66
CA PHE A 61 -8.37 9.90 -6.25
C PHE A 61 -9.71 10.59 -6.05
N ALA A 62 -9.93 11.23 -4.90
CA ALA A 62 -11.14 12.00 -4.62
C ALA A 62 -11.27 13.17 -5.60
N MET A 63 -10.21 13.97 -5.77
CA MET A 63 -10.18 15.07 -6.74
C MET A 63 -10.44 14.59 -8.17
N VAL A 64 -9.78 13.52 -8.59
CA VAL A 64 -9.95 12.97 -9.95
C VAL A 64 -11.40 12.52 -10.18
N LYS A 65 -12.01 11.81 -9.21
CA LYS A 65 -13.35 11.25 -9.39
C LYS A 65 -14.48 12.26 -9.21
N ALA A 66 -14.36 13.15 -8.22
CA ALA A 66 -15.40 14.12 -7.86
C ALA A 66 -15.20 15.43 -8.62
N ASP A 67 -14.08 16.12 -8.38
CA ASP A 67 -13.86 17.49 -8.90
C ASP A 67 -13.61 17.51 -10.40
N MET A 68 -12.81 16.57 -10.91
CA MET A 68 -12.59 16.42 -12.35
C MET A 68 -13.70 15.62 -13.03
N THR A 69 -14.69 15.12 -12.27
CA THR A 69 -15.83 14.30 -12.75
C THR A 69 -15.43 13.07 -13.56
N PHE A 70 -14.21 12.56 -13.39
CA PHE A 70 -13.73 11.41 -14.14
C PHE A 70 -14.32 10.10 -13.60
N ARG A 71 -15.40 9.63 -14.24
CA ARG A 71 -16.13 8.42 -13.83
C ARG A 71 -15.70 7.16 -14.58
N ARG A 72 -15.27 7.29 -15.83
CA ARG A 72 -14.87 6.19 -16.71
C ARG A 72 -13.93 6.67 -17.78
N PHE A 73 -13.08 5.76 -18.28
CA PHE A 73 -12.29 6.00 -19.48
C PHE A 73 -13.20 6.16 -20.69
N LEU A 74 -12.87 7.13 -21.54
CA LEU A 74 -13.54 7.37 -22.82
C LEU A 74 -13.01 6.43 -23.89
N THR A 75 -11.74 6.06 -23.80
CA THR A 75 -11.07 5.19 -24.77
C THR A 75 -11.08 3.73 -24.34
N ARG A 76 -10.83 2.83 -25.31
CA ARG A 76 -10.70 1.39 -25.10
C ARG A 76 -9.33 0.89 -25.53
N GLY A 77 -8.89 -0.21 -24.91
CA GLY A 77 -7.60 -0.85 -25.15
C GLY A 77 -6.47 -0.24 -24.34
N ASN A 78 -5.53 -1.08 -23.89
CA ASN A 78 -4.51 -0.71 -22.90
C ASN A 78 -3.66 0.50 -23.31
N LYS A 79 -3.30 0.62 -24.60
CA LYS A 79 -2.50 1.75 -25.11
C LYS A 79 -3.24 3.09 -24.96
N ASN A 80 -4.51 3.13 -25.31
CA ASN A 80 -5.30 4.37 -25.25
C ASN A 80 -5.64 4.74 -23.80
N VAL A 81 -6.02 3.74 -22.99
CA VAL A 81 -6.26 3.93 -21.54
C VAL A 81 -5.00 4.45 -20.84
N LEU A 82 -3.81 3.99 -21.23
CA LEU A 82 -2.55 4.50 -20.69
C LEU A 82 -2.37 5.99 -21.01
N VAL A 83 -2.57 6.40 -22.26
CA VAL A 83 -2.46 7.81 -22.68
C VAL A 83 -3.49 8.67 -21.94
N GLU A 84 -4.73 8.21 -21.83
CA GLU A 84 -5.80 8.89 -21.10
C GLU A 84 -5.45 9.04 -19.60
N THR A 85 -4.88 8.00 -19.00
CA THR A 85 -4.38 8.04 -17.60
C THR A 85 -3.25 9.07 -17.45
N MET A 86 -2.31 9.12 -18.40
CA MET A 86 -1.21 10.10 -18.38
C MET A 86 -1.74 11.53 -18.49
N LEU A 87 -2.67 11.79 -19.41
CA LEU A 87 -3.30 13.11 -19.56
C LEU A 87 -4.03 13.54 -18.30
N LEU A 88 -4.80 12.63 -17.70
CA LEU A 88 -5.51 12.87 -16.45
C LEU A 88 -4.55 13.21 -15.29
N ALA A 89 -3.46 12.45 -15.18
CA ALA A 89 -2.43 12.68 -14.16
C ALA A 89 -1.74 14.04 -14.35
N MET A 90 -1.42 14.43 -15.59
CA MET A 90 -0.83 15.73 -15.90
C MET A 90 -1.80 16.87 -15.54
N ALA A 91 -3.07 16.77 -15.94
CA ALA A 91 -4.09 17.76 -15.64
C ALA A 91 -4.25 17.94 -14.11
N TYR A 92 -4.37 16.83 -13.36
CA TYR A 92 -4.42 16.87 -11.90
C TYR A 92 -3.17 17.53 -11.29
N ASN A 93 -1.97 17.18 -11.76
CA ASN A 93 -0.72 17.73 -11.23
C ASN A 93 -0.59 19.24 -11.48
N ILE A 94 -0.99 19.71 -12.66
CA ILE A 94 -1.01 21.14 -13.00
C ILE A 94 -1.99 21.88 -12.08
N GLN A 95 -3.21 21.35 -11.90
CA GLN A 95 -4.20 21.95 -11.00
C GLN A 95 -3.69 22.00 -9.56
N LYS A 96 -3.10 20.90 -9.07
CA LYS A 96 -2.50 20.84 -7.73
C LYS A 96 -1.37 21.85 -7.55
N LEU A 97 -0.50 22.00 -8.55
CA LEU A 97 0.57 23.00 -8.53
C LEU A 97 0.00 24.41 -8.49
N HIS A 98 -0.99 24.72 -9.34
CA HIS A 98 -1.67 26.00 -9.34
C HIS A 98 -2.27 26.33 -7.97
N CYS A 99 -3.02 25.42 -7.37
CA CYS A 99 -3.59 25.61 -6.03
C CYS A 99 -2.50 25.83 -4.96
N LYS A 100 -1.35 25.15 -5.05
CA LYS A 100 -0.21 25.37 -4.15
C LYS A 100 0.41 26.76 -4.31
N ILE A 101 0.50 27.27 -5.53
CA ILE A 101 1.00 28.62 -5.82
C ILE A 101 0.05 29.65 -5.22
N GLN A 102 -1.26 29.55 -5.49
CA GLN A 102 -2.27 30.48 -4.98
C GLN A 102 -2.34 30.49 -3.45
N ALA A 103 -2.07 29.35 -2.82
CA ALA A 103 -2.08 29.23 -1.36
C ALA A 103 -0.70 29.49 -0.69
N GLU A 104 0.32 29.91 -1.45
CA GLU A 104 1.70 30.14 -0.97
C GLU A 104 2.33 28.92 -0.26
N LYS A 105 1.99 27.71 -0.72
CA LYS A 105 2.38 26.42 -0.11
C LYS A 105 3.31 25.58 -0.98
N LEU A 106 4.06 26.20 -1.90
CA LEU A 106 4.97 25.52 -2.83
C LEU A 106 5.94 24.56 -2.12
N ASN A 107 6.57 25.02 -1.04
CA ASN A 107 7.59 24.26 -0.29
C ASN A 107 7.00 23.22 0.68
N ARG A 108 5.67 23.11 0.78
CA ARG A 108 5.01 22.18 1.69
C ARG A 108 4.67 20.88 0.98
N HIS A 109 5.43 19.84 1.29
CA HIS A 109 5.21 18.48 0.75
C HIS A 109 4.41 17.58 1.68
N ARG A 110 4.63 17.70 2.99
CA ARG A 110 3.90 16.95 4.01
C ARG A 110 2.77 17.80 4.58
N ILE A 111 1.63 17.15 4.79
CA ILE A 111 0.53 17.68 5.58
C ILE A 111 0.92 17.45 7.04
N LEU A 112 0.88 18.52 7.82
CA LEU A 112 1.01 18.43 9.27
C LEU A 112 -0.22 17.67 9.76
N VAL A 113 0.03 16.51 10.34
CA VAL A 113 -0.98 15.74 11.04
C VAL A 113 -0.76 16.12 12.48
N ASP A 114 -1.74 16.78 13.10
CA ASP A 114 -1.69 16.97 14.54
C ASP A 114 -1.72 15.56 15.14
N ASN A 115 -0.69 15.22 15.90
CA ASN A 115 -0.61 13.94 16.61
C ASN A 115 -1.61 13.98 17.78
N ALA A 116 -2.90 14.00 17.48
CA ALA A 116 -3.96 13.83 18.44
C ALA A 116 -4.26 12.34 18.58
N ALA A 117 -3.66 11.77 19.64
CA ALA A 117 -3.87 10.43 20.22
C ALA A 117 -3.30 9.23 19.45
#